data_AF-A0A914IUZ8-F1
#
_entry.id   AF-A0A914IUZ8-F1
#
_cell.length_a   1.000
_cell.length_b   1.000
_cell.length_c   1.000
_cell.angle_alpha   90.00
_cell.angle_beta   90.00
_cell.angle_gamma   90.00
#
_symmetry.space_group_name_H-M   'P 1'
#
loop_
_entity.id
_entity.type
_entity.pdbx_description
1 polymer ?
#
loop_
_entity_poly.entity_id
_entity_poly.type
_entity_poly.pdbx_seq_one_letter_code
_entity_poly.pdbx_strand_id
1 'polypeptide(L)'
;MEVCTKESVIIAVLSGPDKFMRRKWVRKLWSNQKLDSQIILFFVGKSQDVEIQKKVEQESEKFNDLVVVDFFDSYKNLSIKMYTVLKWSQIYCPEAKYLLRTIDDCIVDLPNFDLFIKREIQKNDPQTKKIYGNIYEYPPVIRDPENKW
;
A
#
# COMPACT_ATOMS: atom_id res chain seq x y z
N MET A 1 -15.04 1.56 12.54
CA MET A 1 -14.55 1.32 11.16
C MET A 1 -15.26 2.31 10.27
N GLU A 2 -14.51 3.15 9.56
CA GLU A 2 -15.10 3.99 8.52
C GLU A 2 -15.73 3.09 7.45
N VAL A 3 -16.91 3.47 6.97
CA VAL A 3 -17.64 2.71 5.96
C VAL A 3 -16.94 2.94 4.63
N CYS A 4 -16.41 1.87 4.04
CA CYS A 4 -15.87 1.89 2.69
C CYS A 4 -16.98 2.24 1.68
N THR A 5 -16.77 3.26 0.85
CA THR A 5 -17.70 3.70 -0.18
C THR A 5 -17.08 3.57 -1.57
N LYS A 6 -17.88 3.81 -2.61
CA LYS A 6 -17.41 3.82 -4.01
C LYS A 6 -16.39 4.92 -4.30
N GLU A 7 -16.36 5.95 -3.47
CA GLU A 7 -15.44 7.08 -3.57
C GLU A 7 -14.17 6.84 -2.73
N SER A 8 -14.15 5.79 -1.90
CA SER A 8 -12.99 5.45 -1.10
C SER A 8 -11.79 5.08 -1.97
N VAL A 9 -10.66 5.69 -1.64
CA VAL A 9 -9.34 5.35 -2.16
C VAL A 9 -8.60 4.55 -1.10
N ILE A 10 -8.29 3.28 -1.41
CA ILE A 10 -7.38 2.49 -0.57
C ILE A 10 -5.95 2.85 -0.96
N ILE A 11 -5.15 3.29 0.00
CA ILE A 11 -3.72 3.55 -0.18
C ILE A 11 -2.97 2.49 0.60
N ALA A 12 -2.47 1.49 -0.12
CA ALA A 12 -1.71 0.39 0.44
C ALA A 12 -0.21 0.71 0.41
N VAL A 13 0.37 0.95 1.59
CA VAL A 13 1.81 1.21 1.77
C VAL A 13 2.49 -0.11 2.14
N LEU A 14 3.29 -0.68 1.23
CA LEU A 14 4.10 -1.85 1.57
C LEU A 14 5.29 -1.42 2.44
N SER A 15 5.45 -2.06 3.60
CA SER A 15 6.51 -1.76 4.56
C SER A 15 7.08 -3.04 5.16
N GLY A 16 8.32 -2.98 5.69
CA GLY A 16 8.94 -4.09 6.42
C GLY A 16 8.70 -3.97 7.93
N PRO A 17 8.75 -5.06 8.72
CA PRO A 17 8.43 -5.03 10.15
C PRO A 17 9.33 -4.07 10.94
N ASP A 18 10.59 -3.94 10.55
CA ASP A 18 11.59 -3.07 11.16
C ASP A 18 11.50 -1.58 10.74
N LYS A 19 10.63 -1.22 9.78
CA LYS A 19 10.57 0.12 9.18
C LYS A 19 9.67 1.10 9.93
N PHE A 20 9.64 1.04 11.26
CA PHE A 20 8.82 1.90 12.13
C PHE A 20 8.97 3.40 11.84
N MET A 21 10.22 3.86 11.66
CA MET A 21 10.50 5.27 11.39
C MET A 21 9.99 5.73 10.03
N ARG A 22 10.04 4.86 9.01
CA ARG A 22 9.49 5.16 7.68
C ARG A 22 7.98 5.32 7.74
N ARG A 23 7.29 4.38 8.39
CA ARG A 23 5.84 4.48 8.63
C ARG A 23 5.48 5.75 9.41
N LYS A 24 6.23 6.08 10.46
CA LYS A 24 6.07 7.34 11.21
C LYS A 24 6.20 8.58 10.31
N TRP A 25 7.15 8.60 9.39
CA TRP A 25 7.33 9.71 8.47
C TRP A 25 6.23 9.78 7.40
N VAL A 26 5.80 8.65 6.85
CA VAL A 26 4.62 8.59 5.97
C VAL A 26 3.40 9.21 6.69
N ARG A 27 3.14 8.79 7.93
CA ARG A 27 2.08 9.33 8.80
C ARG A 27 2.16 10.83 9.02
N LYS A 28 3.38 11.39 9.02
CA LYS A 28 3.63 12.80 9.33
C LYS A 28 3.65 13.70 8.09
N LEU A 29 4.19 13.21 6.97
CA LEU A 29 4.54 14.04 5.82
C LEU A 29 3.40 14.18 4.82
N TRP A 30 2.80 13.07 4.40
CA TRP A 30 1.88 13.10 3.27
C TRP A 30 0.55 12.38 3.52
N SER A 31 0.47 11.42 4.45
CA SER A 31 -0.79 10.72 4.71
C SER A 31 -1.90 11.60 5.32
N ASN A 32 -1.53 12.76 5.90
CA ASN A 32 -2.50 13.70 6.49
C ASN A 32 -3.08 14.67 5.45
N GLN A 33 -2.60 14.63 4.20
CA GLN A 33 -3.20 15.38 3.11
C GLN A 33 -4.57 14.74 2.85
N LYS A 34 -5.64 15.52 3.00
CA LYS A 34 -7.01 15.01 2.99
C LYS A 34 -7.49 14.78 1.56
N LEU A 35 -7.72 13.53 1.21
CA LEU A 35 -8.77 13.15 0.26
C LEU A 35 -10.10 13.02 1.00
N ASP A 36 -11.22 13.24 0.31
CA ASP A 36 -12.57 13.18 0.91
C ASP A 36 -12.87 11.80 1.53
N SER A 37 -12.31 10.71 0.98
CA SER A 37 -12.43 9.35 1.53
C SER A 37 -11.17 8.52 1.22
N GLN A 38 -10.15 8.59 2.08
CA GLN A 38 -8.95 7.76 1.97
C GLN A 38 -8.80 6.78 3.12
N ILE A 39 -8.41 5.56 2.79
CA ILE A 39 -8.07 4.51 3.75
C ILE A 39 -6.59 4.18 3.53
N ILE A 40 -5.73 4.66 4.43
CA ILE A 40 -4.27 4.43 4.35
C ILE A 40 -3.91 3.27 5.26
N LEU A 41 -3.30 2.22 4.70
CA LEU A 41 -2.94 1.01 5.43
C LEU A 41 -1.51 0.60 5.14
N PHE A 42 -0.77 0.23 6.18
CA PHE A 42 0.56 -0.35 6.09
C PHE A 42 0.47 -1.87 6.06
N PHE A 43 0.98 -2.49 5.00
CA PHE A 43 1.05 -3.94 4.89
C PHE A 43 2.43 -4.43 5.30
N VAL A 44 2.49 -5.20 6.38
CA VAL A 44 3.73 -5.60 7.07
C VAL A 44 3.70 -7.11 7.33
N GLY A 45 4.76 -7.84 6.99
CA GLY A 45 4.89 -9.27 7.32
C GLY A 45 5.43 -9.51 8.73
N LYS A 46 5.47 -10.77 9.15
CA LYS A 46 6.08 -11.17 10.43
C LYS A 46 7.58 -10.97 10.42
N SER A 47 8.13 -10.59 11.57
CA SER A 47 9.57 -10.62 11.82
C SER A 47 10.00 -11.95 12.42
N GLN A 48 11.21 -12.41 12.10
CA GLN A 48 11.84 -13.52 12.83
C GLN A 48 12.43 -13.05 14.17
N ASP A 49 12.75 -11.77 14.28
CA ASP A 49 13.17 -11.14 15.53
C ASP A 49 11.94 -10.87 16.41
N VAL A 50 11.93 -11.52 17.59
CA VAL A 50 10.84 -11.48 18.57
C VAL A 50 10.60 -10.06 19.10
N GLU A 51 11.66 -9.27 19.30
CA GLU A 51 11.54 -7.90 19.78
C GLU A 51 10.96 -6.98 18.71
N ILE A 52 11.34 -7.19 17.44
CA ILE A 52 10.72 -6.47 16.32
C ILE A 52 9.26 -6.86 16.19
N GLN A 53 8.92 -8.15 16.27
CA GLN A 53 7.54 -8.63 16.16
C GLN A 53 6.64 -8.04 17.27
N LYS A 54 7.11 -8.03 18.51
CA LYS A 54 6.41 -7.40 19.63
C LYS A 54 6.18 -5.90 19.42
N LYS A 55 7.17 -5.19 18.85
CA LYS A 55 7.01 -3.76 18.49
C LYS A 55 6.01 -3.54 17.36
N VAL A 56 5.91 -4.45 16.40
CA VAL A 56 4.89 -4.40 15.34
C VAL A 56 3.49 -4.55 15.94
N GLU A 57 3.30 -5.47 16.88
CA GLU A 57 2.01 -5.66 17.58
C GLU A 57 1.62 -4.40 18.36
N GLN A 58 2.55 -3.82 19.11
CA GLN A 58 2.32 -2.55 19.83
C GLN A 58 2.01 -1.38 18.88
N GLU A 59 2.67 -1.30 17.73
CA GLU A 59 2.36 -0.28 16.72
C GLU A 59 0.96 -0.49 16.14
N SER A 60 0.60 -1.74 15.85
CA SER A 60 -0.70 -2.12 15.31
C SER A 60 -1.82 -1.70 16.26
N GLU A 61 -1.70 -2.02 17.55
CA GLU A 61 -2.67 -1.61 18.59
C GLU A 61 -2.75 -0.09 18.75
N LYS A 62 -1.63 0.60 18.60
CA LYS A 62 -1.55 2.05 18.81
C LYS A 62 -2.18 2.86 17.68
N PHE A 63 -1.94 2.47 16.43
CA PHE A 63 -2.32 3.28 15.26
C PHE A 63 -3.51 2.70 14.48
N ASN A 64 -3.82 1.41 14.64
CA ASN A 64 -4.92 0.73 13.95
C ASN A 64 -4.90 0.88 12.42
N ASP A 65 -3.72 1.07 11.84
CA ASP A 65 -3.50 1.24 10.40
C ASP A 65 -2.54 0.19 9.81
N LEU A 66 -2.24 -0.87 10.57
CA LEU A 66 -1.41 -1.99 10.15
C LEU A 66 -2.27 -3.19 9.73
N VAL A 67 -1.97 -3.74 8.56
CA VAL A 67 -2.36 -5.07 8.14
C VAL A 67 -1.14 -5.98 8.29
N VAL A 68 -1.09 -6.70 9.42
CA VAL A 68 -0.02 -7.67 9.70
C VAL A 68 -0.36 -9.00 9.03
N VAL A 69 0.45 -9.41 8.06
CA VAL A 69 0.20 -10.60 7.24
C VAL A 69 0.92 -11.83 7.80
N ASP A 70 0.28 -13.01 7.70
CA ASP A 70 0.76 -14.24 8.32
C ASP A 70 1.82 -14.98 7.48
N PHE A 71 2.93 -14.29 7.19
CA PHE A 71 4.15 -14.88 6.63
C PHE A 71 5.36 -14.02 6.97
N PHE A 72 6.55 -14.62 7.01
CA PHE A 72 7.78 -13.89 7.28
C PHE A 72 8.10 -12.90 6.16
N ASP A 73 8.37 -11.66 6.55
CA ASP A 73 8.68 -10.60 5.60
C ASP A 73 10.04 -10.85 4.95
N SER A 74 10.05 -10.85 3.62
CA SER A 74 11.27 -10.98 2.84
C SER A 74 11.06 -10.40 1.46
N TYR A 75 12.16 -10.03 0.81
CA TYR A 75 12.12 -9.54 -0.57
C TYR A 75 11.46 -10.56 -1.52
N LYS A 76 11.72 -11.86 -1.33
CA LYS A 76 11.11 -12.93 -2.13
C LYS A 76 9.59 -13.03 -1.95
N ASN A 77 9.06 -12.58 -0.81
CA ASN A 77 7.64 -12.64 -0.48
C ASN A 77 6.88 -11.36 -0.87
N LEU A 78 7.50 -10.39 -1.55
CA LEU A 78 6.83 -9.15 -1.97
C LEU A 78 5.61 -9.41 -2.86
N SER A 79 5.65 -10.43 -3.73
CA SER A 79 4.51 -10.82 -4.57
C SER A 79 3.32 -11.34 -3.73
N ILE A 80 3.60 -12.12 -2.68
CA ILE A 80 2.58 -12.61 -1.73
C ILE A 80 2.00 -11.43 -0.92
N LYS A 81 2.86 -10.47 -0.53
CA LYS A 81 2.42 -9.24 0.12
C LYS A 81 1.48 -8.44 -0.77
N MET A 82 1.83 -8.28 -2.05
CA MET A 82 0.97 -7.58 -3.02
C MET A 82 -0.35 -8.33 -3.25
N TYR A 83 -0.32 -9.66 -3.34
CA TYR A 83 -1.55 -10.46 -3.39
C TYR A 83 -2.43 -10.22 -2.17
N THR A 84 -1.83 -10.10 -0.98
CA THR A 84 -2.57 -9.83 0.25
C THR A 84 -3.23 -8.45 0.24
N VAL A 85 -2.62 -7.43 -0.36
CA VAL A 85 -3.27 -6.13 -0.59
C VAL A 85 -4.55 -6.29 -1.39
N LEU A 86 -4.48 -6.98 -2.53
CA LEU A 86 -5.64 -7.20 -3.40
C LEU A 86 -6.75 -8.00 -2.71
N LYS A 87 -6.35 -9.04 -1.96
CA LYS A 87 -7.29 -9.86 -1.19
C LYS A 87 -7.95 -9.05 -0.06
N TRP A 88 -7.17 -8.27 0.67
CA TRP A 88 -7.68 -7.42 1.74
C TRP A 88 -8.67 -6.39 1.19
N SER A 89 -8.34 -5.70 0.09
CA SER A 89 -9.24 -4.71 -0.51
C SER A 89 -10.56 -5.33 -0.94
N GLN A 90 -10.52 -6.54 -1.53
CA GLN A 90 -11.75 -7.23 -1.95
C GLN A 90 -12.62 -7.72 -0.79
N ILE A 91 -12.02 -8.14 0.33
CA ILE A 91 -12.77 -8.69 1.47
C ILE A 91 -13.33 -7.56 2.34
N TYR A 92 -12.51 -6.56 2.65
CA TYR A 92 -12.84 -5.55 3.68
C TYR A 92 -13.32 -4.23 3.11
N CYS A 93 -13.09 -3.97 1.82
CA CYS A 93 -13.50 -2.72 1.17
C CYS A 93 -13.90 -2.96 -0.30
N PRO A 94 -14.86 -3.88 -0.57
CA PRO A 94 -15.21 -4.30 -1.93
C PRO A 94 -15.78 -3.18 -2.80
N GLU A 95 -16.33 -2.13 -2.18
CA GLU A 95 -16.93 -0.99 -2.89
C GLU A 95 -15.88 0.00 -3.41
N ALA A 96 -14.66 0.01 -2.86
CA ALA A 96 -13.64 0.96 -3.28
C ALA A 96 -13.27 0.77 -4.75
N LYS A 97 -13.39 1.84 -5.53
CA LYS A 97 -13.05 1.85 -6.95
C LYS A 97 -11.56 2.03 -7.22
N TYR A 98 -10.83 2.58 -6.25
CA TYR A 98 -9.44 2.99 -6.44
C TYR A 98 -8.55 2.34 -5.39
N LEU A 99 -7.46 1.73 -5.87
CA LEU A 99 -6.38 1.21 -5.06
C LEU A 99 -5.07 1.84 -5.53
N LEU A 100 -4.43 2.60 -4.67
CA LEU A 100 -3.07 3.08 -4.85
C LEU A 100 -2.12 2.19 -4.06
N ARG A 101 -1.21 1.51 -4.76
CA ARG A 101 -0.09 0.81 -4.13
C ARG A 101 1.14 1.72 -4.09
N THR A 102 1.76 1.84 -2.93
CA THR A 102 3.04 2.55 -2.73
C THR A 102 3.95 1.77 -1.78
N ILE A 103 5.13 2.33 -1.48
CA ILE A 103 6.13 1.78 -0.55
C ILE A 103 6.53 2.84 0.49
N ASP A 104 7.09 2.40 1.61
CA ASP A 104 7.36 3.25 2.78
C ASP A 104 8.49 4.28 2.62
N ASP A 105 9.24 4.25 1.53
CA ASP A 105 10.24 5.25 1.16
C ASP A 105 9.84 6.12 -0.04
N CYS A 106 8.56 6.11 -0.42
CA CYS A 106 7.99 7.05 -1.38
C CYS A 106 7.21 8.20 -0.71
N ILE A 107 7.14 9.32 -1.41
CA ILE A 107 6.22 10.43 -1.12
C ILE A 107 5.13 10.41 -2.19
N VAL A 108 3.88 10.55 -1.76
CA VAL A 108 2.73 10.64 -2.66
C VAL A 108 2.14 12.05 -2.57
N ASP A 109 1.95 12.68 -3.72
CA ASP A 109 1.18 13.92 -3.85
C ASP A 109 -0.30 13.56 -3.95
N LEU A 110 -0.98 13.48 -2.80
CA LEU A 110 -2.39 13.10 -2.72
C LEU A 110 -3.32 14.13 -3.40
N PRO A 111 -3.11 15.45 -3.27
CA PRO A 111 -3.89 16.45 -4.01
C PRO A 111 -3.82 16.25 -5.53
N ASN A 112 -2.64 16.00 -6.08
CA ASN A 112 -2.53 15.76 -7.51
C ASN A 112 -3.14 14.41 -7.92
N PHE A 113 -3.03 13.39 -7.07
CA PHE A 113 -3.68 12.10 -7.29
C PHE A 113 -5.21 12.20 -7.33
N ASP A 114 -5.82 13.02 -6.46
CA ASP A 114 -7.26 13.32 -6.50
C ASP A 114 -7.69 13.93 -7.83
N LEU A 115 -6.94 14.93 -8.29
CA LEU A 115 -7.17 15.59 -9.57
C LEU A 115 -7.06 14.61 -10.73
N PHE A 116 -6.09 13.70 -10.68
CA PHE A 116 -5.93 12.63 -11.67
C PHE A 116 -7.15 11.71 -11.71
N ILE A 117 -7.66 11.25 -10.55
CA ILE A 117 -8.88 10.43 -10.49
C ILE A 117 -10.07 11.17 -11.12
N LYS A 118 -10.31 12.42 -10.70
CA LYS A 118 -11.45 13.24 -11.13
C LYS A 118 -11.40 13.60 -12.63
N ARG A 119 -10.20 13.81 -13.19
CA ARG A 119 -10.01 14.23 -14.59
C ARG A 119 -9.86 13.07 -15.56
N GLU A 120 -9.00 12.10 -15.23
CA GLU A 120 -8.57 11.08 -16.17
C GLU A 120 -9.38 9.79 -16.06
N ILE A 121 -9.79 9.41 -14.85
CA ILE A 121 -10.50 8.14 -14.64
C ILE A 121 -12.01 8.33 -14.73
N GLN A 122 -12.57 9.31 -14.02
CA GLN A 122 -14.02 9.51 -13.98
C GLN A 122 -14.61 10.01 -15.31
N LYS A 123 -13.83 10.71 -16.14
CA LYS A 123 -14.30 11.21 -17.45
C LYS A 123 -14.15 10.22 -18.61
N ASN A 124 -13.18 9.30 -18.56
CA ASN A 124 -12.78 8.47 -19.72
C ASN A 124 -13.19 7.00 -19.59
N ASP A 125 -14.48 6.74 -19.40
CA ASP A 125 -15.11 5.42 -19.21
C ASP A 125 -14.77 4.72 -17.88
N PRO A 126 -15.61 4.89 -16.84
CA PRO A 126 -15.40 4.32 -15.51
C PRO A 126 -15.59 2.81 -15.42
N GLN A 127 -15.99 2.10 -16.50
CA GLN A 127 -16.22 0.65 -16.46
C GLN A 127 -15.00 -0.19 -16.84
N THR A 128 -13.93 0.42 -17.37
CA THR A 128 -12.72 -0.31 -17.77
C THR A 128 -11.76 -0.48 -16.61
N LYS A 129 -11.35 -1.72 -16.32
CA LYS A 129 -10.28 -2.02 -15.35
C LYS A 129 -8.96 -1.53 -15.93
N LYS A 130 -8.36 -0.51 -15.32
CA LYS A 130 -7.10 0.10 -15.77
C LYS A 130 -6.06 0.06 -14.66
N ILE A 131 -4.79 -0.08 -15.04
CA ILE A 131 -3.63 0.04 -14.15
C ILE A 131 -2.77 1.16 -14.71
N TYR A 132 -2.35 2.08 -13.84
CA TYR A 132 -1.53 3.23 -14.19
C TYR A 132 -0.20 3.15 -13.43
N GLY A 133 0.85 3.68 -14.03
CA GLY A 133 2.17 3.74 -13.42
C GLY A 133 3.27 3.90 -14.47
N ASN A 134 4.52 3.77 -14.02
CA ASN A 134 5.64 3.63 -14.93
C ASN A 134 5.67 2.19 -15.49
N ILE A 135 5.21 2.02 -16.72
CA ILE A 135 5.13 0.72 -17.38
C ILE A 135 6.46 0.43 -18.06
N TYR A 136 7.14 -0.61 -17.59
CA TYR A 136 8.37 -1.08 -18.20
C TYR A 136 8.06 -2.31 -19.05
N GLU A 137 8.08 -2.12 -20.37
CA GLU A 137 7.72 -3.15 -21.35
C GLU A 137 8.92 -4.05 -21.67
N TYR A 138 8.68 -5.37 -21.68
CA TYR A 138 9.68 -6.40 -22.00
C TYR A 138 11.03 -6.28 -21.26
N PRO A 139 11.06 -6.12 -19.92
CA PRO A 139 12.31 -6.17 -19.18
C PRO A 139 13.01 -7.52 -19.36
N PRO A 140 14.34 -7.52 -19.61
CA PRO A 140 15.09 -8.77 -19.60
C PRO A 140 15.15 -9.35 -18.19
N VAL A 141 15.21 -10.67 -18.08
CA VAL A 141 15.56 -11.34 -16.83
C VAL A 141 17.04 -11.09 -16.55
N ILE A 142 17.33 -10.41 -15.45
CA ILE A 142 18.70 -10.21 -14.99
C ILE A 142 19.16 -11.51 -14.33
N ARG A 143 20.34 -12.00 -14.73
CA ARG A 143 20.92 -13.28 -14.26
C ARG A 143 22.20 -13.09 -13.46
N ASP A 144 22.57 -11.83 -13.23
CA ASP A 144 23.73 -11.47 -12.43
C ASP A 144 23.42 -11.72 -10.95
N PRO A 145 24.16 -12.62 -10.26
CA PRO A 145 23.93 -12.94 -8.85
C PRO A 145 24.16 -11.75 -7.90
N GLU A 146 24.93 -10.74 -8.31
CA GLU A 146 25.15 -9.52 -7.52
C GLU A 146 24.02 -8.51 -7.71
N ASN A 147 23.17 -8.70 -8.72
CA ASN A 147 22.01 -7.86 -8.93
C ASN A 147 20.90 -8.22 -7.94
N LYS A 148 20.24 -7.19 -7.41
CA LYS A 148 19.08 -7.36 -6.52
C LYS A 148 17.81 -7.79 -7.25
N TRP A 149 17.79 -7.78 -8.59
CA TRP A 149 16.64 -8.09 -9.45
C TRP A 149 16.93 -9.29 -10.34
#